data_AF-A0A2V9CJ26-F1
#
_entry.id   AF-A0A2V9CJ26-F1
#
_cell.length_a   1.000
_cell.length_b   1.000
_cell.length_c   1.000
_cell.angle_alpha   90.00
_cell.angle_beta   90.00
_cell.angle_gamma   90.00
#
_symmetry.space_group_name_H-M   'P 1'
#
loop_
_entity.id
_entity.type
_entity.pdbx_description
1 polymer ?
#
loop_
_entity_poly.entity_id
_entity_poly.type
_entity_poly.pdbx_seq_one_letter_code
_entity_poly.pdbx_strand_id
1 'polypeptide(L)'
;MAELIREHSTLVKDDDTIYIVRIYAEERTDGTWEGWLEFHPTDKSKPVLRTGEETSQPSRVTIEYWAYGLEPIYLEGALARAQGRLLH
;
A
#
# COMPACT_ATOMS: atom_id res chain seq x y z
N MET A 1 15.22 -4.82 3.47
CA MET A 1 14.76 -3.63 4.22
C MET A 1 13.68 -2.98 3.39
N ALA A 2 12.55 -2.60 4.01
CA ALA A 2 11.46 -1.95 3.30
C ALA A 2 11.88 -0.61 2.67
N GLU A 3 11.50 -0.42 1.42
CA GLU A 3 11.80 0.77 0.63
C GLU A 3 10.50 1.45 0.19
N LEU A 4 10.46 2.78 0.34
CA LEU A 4 9.37 3.58 -0.21
C LEU A 4 9.57 3.65 -1.72
N ILE A 5 8.71 2.97 -2.47
CA ILE A 5 8.73 2.96 -3.93
C ILE A 5 8.06 4.23 -4.46
N ARG A 6 6.91 4.57 -3.90
CA ARG A 6 6.11 5.71 -4.36
C ARG A 6 5.17 6.19 -3.26
N GLU A 7 5.01 7.51 -3.15
CA GLU A 7 3.85 8.11 -2.49
C GLU A 7 2.80 8.42 -3.55
N HIS A 8 1.57 7.96 -3.34
CA HIS A 8 0.49 8.20 -4.29
C HIS A 8 -0.11 9.59 -4.04
N SER A 9 -0.32 10.36 -5.12
CA SER A 9 -0.84 11.73 -4.99
C SER A 9 -2.32 11.78 -4.60
N THR A 10 -3.06 10.70 -4.85
CA THR A 10 -4.46 10.57 -4.41
C THR A 10 -4.53 10.24 -2.93
N LEU A 11 -5.32 11.04 -2.21
CA LEU A 11 -5.69 10.80 -0.82
C LEU A 11 -6.93 9.89 -0.79
N VAL A 12 -6.91 8.87 0.07
CA VAL A 12 -8.07 7.99 0.27
C VAL A 12 -8.81 8.44 1.52
N LYS A 13 -10.12 8.62 1.40
CA LYS A 13 -10.98 8.99 2.54
C LYS A 13 -11.79 7.78 2.97
N ASP A 14 -11.71 7.41 4.24
CA ASP A 14 -12.61 6.45 4.88
C ASP A 14 -13.32 7.16 6.03
N ASP A 15 -14.65 7.23 5.94
CA ASP A 15 -15.52 7.93 6.90
C ASP A 15 -15.04 9.38 7.13
N ASP A 16 -14.54 9.71 8.32
CA ASP A 16 -13.99 11.04 8.63
C ASP A 16 -12.44 11.13 8.54
N THR A 17 -11.76 10.10 8.06
CA THR A 17 -10.28 10.05 8.02
C THR A 17 -9.72 10.05 6.63
N ILE A 18 -8.74 10.91 6.42
CA ILE A 18 -7.97 10.99 5.19
C ILE A 18 -6.66 10.24 5.41
N TYR A 19 -6.30 9.38 4.46
CA TYR A 19 -5.07 8.62 4.46
C TYR A 19 -4.22 9.01 3.26
N ILE A 20 -2.94 9.26 3.53
CA ILE A 20 -1.88 9.37 2.53
C ILE A 20 -1.44 7.94 2.21
N VAL A 21 -1.44 7.59 0.94
CA VAL A 21 -1.09 6.22 0.51
C VAL A 21 0.37 6.18 0.10
N ARG A 22 1.11 5.26 0.71
CA ARG A 22 2.51 4.98 0.40
C ARG A 22 2.66 3.54 -0.02
N ILE A 23 3.37 3.35 -1.12
CA ILE A 23 3.67 2.05 -1.69
C ILE A 23 5.08 1.68 -1.27
N TYR A 24 5.18 0.60 -0.52
CA TYR A 24 6.44 0.06 -0.05
C TYR A 24 6.71 -1.28 -0.73
N ALA A 25 7.99 -1.60 -0.85
CA ALA A 25 8.41 -2.93 -1.22
C ALA A 25 9.71 -3.33 -0.56
N GLU A 26 9.95 -4.64 -0.50
CA GLU A 26 11.17 -5.22 0.03
C GLU A 26 11.63 -6.38 -0.84
N GLU A 27 12.94 -6.44 -1.07
CA GLU A 27 13.57 -7.61 -1.66
C GLU A 27 13.67 -8.74 -0.64
N ARG A 28 13.24 -9.93 -1.06
CA ARG A 28 13.30 -11.17 -0.30
C ARG A 28 14.60 -11.91 -0.55
N THR A 29 14.87 -12.88 0.31
CA THR A 29 16.07 -13.72 0.23
C THR A 29 16.15 -14.57 -1.05
N ASP A 30 15.03 -14.79 -1.73
CA ASP A 30 14.95 -15.53 -3.00
C ASP A 30 15.10 -14.63 -4.24
N GLY A 31 15.32 -13.33 -4.05
CA GLY A 31 15.45 -12.33 -5.12
C GLY A 31 14.12 -11.81 -5.67
N THR A 32 12.99 -12.28 -5.14
CA THR A 32 11.68 -11.67 -5.43
C THR A 32 11.47 -10.42 -4.59
N TRP A 33 10.56 -9.57 -5.05
CA TRP A 33 10.18 -8.35 -4.37
C TRP A 33 8.72 -8.43 -3.97
N GLU A 34 8.45 -8.10 -2.71
CA GLU A 34 7.09 -8.02 -2.20
C GLU A 34 6.64 -6.58 -2.09
N GLY A 35 5.44 -6.27 -2.58
CA GLY A 35 4.84 -4.95 -2.53
C GLY A 35 3.64 -4.92 -1.60
N TRP A 36 3.53 -3.86 -0.80
CA TRP A 36 2.38 -3.60 0.05
C TRP A 36 2.07 -2.10 0.12
N LEU A 37 0.89 -1.78 0.66
CA LEU A 37 0.39 -0.43 0.83
C LEU A 37 0.36 -0.06 2.32
N GLU A 38 0.80 1.15 2.61
CA GLU A 38 0.63 1.79 3.90
C GLU A 38 -0.24 3.03 3.78
N PHE A 39 -1.22 3.12 4.66
CA PHE A 39 -2.17 4.21 4.75
C PHE A 39 -1.84 5.01 6.00
N HIS A 40 -1.23 6.17 5.79
CA HIS A 40 -0.81 7.08 6.85
C HIS A 40 -1.93 8.09 7.10
N PRO A 41 -2.63 8.03 8.26
CA PRO A 41 -3.71 8.96 8.54
C PRO A 41 -3.17 10.38 8.70
N THR A 42 -3.91 11.37 8.18
CA THR A 42 -3.62 12.79 8.45
C THR A 42 -3.87 13.15 9.91
N ASP A 43 -4.79 12.42 10.55
CA ASP A 43 -5.04 12.48 11.98
C ASP A 43 -4.03 11.58 12.72
N LYS A 44 -3.12 12.21 13.47
CA LYS A 44 -2.06 11.53 14.25
C LYS A 44 -2.59 10.68 15.40
N SER A 45 -3.87 10.81 15.76
CA SER A 45 -4.49 9.95 16.78
C SER A 45 -4.81 8.54 16.26
N LYS A 46 -4.86 8.37 14.93
CA LYS A 46 -5.17 7.09 14.29
C LYS A 46 -3.89 6.33 13.94
N PRO A 47 -3.91 4.99 14.01
CA PRO A 47 -2.76 4.18 13.62
C PRO A 47 -2.56 4.19 12.11
N VAL A 48 -1.30 4.04 11.68
CA VAL A 48 -1.00 3.70 10.28
C VAL A 48 -1.55 2.30 10.00
N LEU A 49 -2.29 2.18 8.90
CA LEU A 49 -2.82 0.89 8.46
C LEU A 49 -1.92 0.34 7.37
N ARG A 50 -1.63 -0.96 7.41
CA ARG A 50 -0.78 -1.63 6.43
C ARG A 50 -1.52 -2.84 5.89
N THR A 51 -1.46 -3.03 4.57
CA THR A 51 -1.94 -4.26 3.94
C THR A 51 -0.97 -5.42 4.17
N GLY A 52 -1.43 -6.64 3.93
CA GLY A 52 -0.51 -7.75 3.68
C GLY A 52 0.27 -7.55 2.37
N GLU A 53 0.88 -8.63 1.89
CA GLU A 53 1.43 -8.67 0.54
C GLU A 53 0.30 -8.43 -0.49
N GLU A 54 0.44 -7.38 -1.30
CA GLU A 54 -0.48 -7.06 -2.39
C GLU A 54 0.02 -7.59 -3.73
N THR A 55 1.34 -7.71 -3.87
CA THR A 55 1.97 -8.33 -5.03
C THR A 55 3.32 -8.96 -4.67
N SER A 56 3.66 -10.03 -5.40
CA SER A 56 5.01 -10.55 -5.52
C SER A 56 5.51 -10.32 -6.95
N GLN A 57 6.72 -9.80 -7.11
CA GLN A 57 7.31 -9.44 -8.40
C GLN A 57 8.75 -9.95 -8.50
N PRO A 58 9.26 -10.27 -9.69
CA PRO A 58 10.62 -10.82 -9.85
C PRO A 58 11.74 -9.77 -9.72
N SER A 59 11.41 -8.48 -9.70
CA SER A 59 12.40 -7.39 -9.65
C SER A 59 11.82 -6.08 -9.13
N ARG A 60 12.71 -5.17 -8.74
CA ARG A 60 12.35 -3.78 -8.38
C ARG A 60 11.60 -3.05 -9.50
N VAL A 61 12.07 -3.17 -10.75
CA VAL A 61 11.45 -2.47 -11.89
C VAL A 61 9.99 -2.90 -12.06
N THR A 62 9.71 -4.19 -11.94
CA THR A 62 8.33 -4.70 -12.01
C THR A 62 7.45 -4.21 -10.86
N ILE A 63 8.01 -4.02 -9.67
CA ILE A 63 7.30 -3.36 -8.55
C ILE A 63 7.00 -1.90 -8.86
N GLU A 64 7.95 -1.16 -9.42
CA GLU A 64 7.76 0.26 -9.77
C GLU A 64 6.65 0.44 -10.82
N TYR A 65 6.58 -0.46 -11.80
CA TYR A 65 5.49 -0.51 -12.77
C TYR A 65 4.14 -0.82 -12.13
N TRP A 66 4.08 -1.82 -11.24
CA TRP A 66 2.87 -2.10 -10.48
C TRP A 66 2.41 -0.89 -9.66
N ALA A 67 3.34 -0.26 -8.92
CA ALA A 67 3.07 0.91 -8.09
C ALA A 67 2.56 2.11 -8.91
N TYR A 68 3.02 2.26 -10.15
CA TYR A 68 2.54 3.29 -11.08
C TYR A 68 1.14 3.01 -11.62
N GLY A 69 0.79 1.74 -11.80
CA GLY A 69 -0.52 1.32 -12.32
C GLY A 69 -1.64 1.29 -11.29
N LEU A 70 -1.38 1.66 -10.03
CA LEU A 70 -2.41 1.65 -8.98
C LEU A 70 -3.40 2.79 -9.18
N GLU A 71 -4.65 2.43 -9.47
CA GLU A 71 -5.74 3.39 -9.60
C GLU A 71 -6.42 3.67 -8.25
N PRO A 72 -7.05 4.85 -8.06
CA PRO A 72 -7.72 5.20 -6.81
C PRO A 72 -8.68 4.13 -6.27
N ILE A 73 -9.45 3.49 -7.16
CA ILE A 73 -10.40 2.44 -6.79
C ILE A 73 -9.73 1.21 -6.14
N TYR A 74 -8.49 0.88 -6.57
CA TYR A 74 -7.73 -0.20 -5.96
C TYR A 74 -7.32 0.17 -4.53
N LEU A 75 -6.93 1.43 -4.31
CA LEU A 75 -6.49 1.93 -3.00
C LEU A 75 -7.62 1.90 -1.97
N GLU A 76 -8.85 2.22 -2.39
CA GLU A 76 -10.05 2.11 -1.54
C GLU A 76 -10.29 0.66 -1.09
N GLY A 77 -10.21 -0.29 -2.02
CA GLY A 77 -10.34 -1.72 -1.71
C GLY A 77 -9.21 -2.25 -0.82
N ALA A 78 -7.98 -1.79 -1.04
CA ALA A 78 -6.82 -2.13 -0.22
C ALA A 78 -6.95 -1.57 1.20
N LEU A 79 -7.49 -0.37 1.37
CA LEU A 79 -7.77 0.21 2.69
C LEU A 79 -8.78 -0.65 3.47
N ALA A 80 -9.85 -1.10 2.80
CA ALA A 80 -10.83 -2.00 3.43
C ALA A 80 -10.18 -3.32 3.91
N ARG A 81 -9.22 -3.88 3.15
CA ARG A 81 -8.42 -5.05 3.58
C ARG A 81 -7.54 -4.72 4.79
N ALA A 82 -6.83 -3.60 4.77
CA ALA A 82 -5.95 -3.18 5.87
C ALA A 82 -6.73 -2.94 7.18
N GLN A 83 -8.00 -2.54 7.09
CA GLN A 83 -8.90 -2.39 8.23
C GLN A 83 -9.51 -3.71 8.73
N GLY A 84 -9.27 -4.84 8.04
CA GLY A 84 -9.90 -6.12 8.35
C GLY A 84 -11.39 -6.16 8.02
N ARG A 85 -11.91 -5.21 7.21
CA ARG A 85 -13.32 -5.19 6.77
C ARG A 85 -13.59 -6.19 5.64
N LEU A 86 -12.55 -6.72 5.01
CA LEU A 86 -12.59 -7.86 4.09
C LEU A 86 -12.09 -9.12 4.81
N LEU A 87 -12.92 -9.66 5.70
CA LEU A 87 -12.81 -11.03 6.19
C LEU A 87 -14.01 -11.79 5.63
N HIS A 88 -13.75 -12.68 4.68
CA HIS A 88 -14.69 -13.74 4.30
C HIS A 88 -14.72 -14.81 5.39
#